data_AF-A0A6I2L2I6-F1
#
_entry.id   AF-A0A6I2L2I6-F1
#
_cell.length_a   1.000
_cell.length_b   1.000
_cell.length_c   1.000
_cell.angle_alpha   90.00
_cell.angle_beta   90.00
_cell.angle_gamma   90.00
#
_symmetry.space_group_name_H-M   'P 1'
#
loop_
_entity.id
_entity.type
_entity.pdbx_description
1 polymer ?
#
loop_
_entity_poly.entity_id
_entity_poly.type
_entity_poly.pdbx_seq_one_letter_code
_entity_poly.pdbx_strand_id
1 'polypeptide(L)'
;MIIANADSTWIDVFDKPISERHGPAPSEAIRHISLVNAGRVQGGTVPVTPDAALVALVRAAMDSMPPAVTARLRDTFLGVYFANGLGSSAVTDIVVSPRSEFLGLMVVIDVEGLAHDGANAWASWRERSPFDHTTAMALEMQITNDDDDGLLHAIQFLLLHELGHALSAGRSFLPDWWSGLPDRSSANDYSFLPISWQIDEKRRIVPLPGNDFPLRANVSHYEGDTRLPAGYMTDIYRALKRTSFPTLYSASSVHEDFAESFACYVHMQLMHKPMSVCIRQHGELVLHWQMDWRSERYAAKRAFFERLLGVAA
;
A
#
# COMPACT_ATOMS: atom_id res chain seq x y z
N MET A 1 12.34 9.95 -5.20
CA MET A 1 13.20 9.20 -6.13
C MET A 1 14.56 8.96 -5.51
N ILE A 2 15.01 7.71 -5.56
CA ILE A 2 16.32 7.27 -5.09
C ILE A 2 17.33 7.41 -6.23
N ILE A 3 18.39 8.20 -6.01
CA ILE A 3 19.49 8.33 -6.98
C ILE A 3 20.54 7.31 -6.64
N ALA A 4 20.72 6.33 -7.53
CA ALA A 4 21.72 5.28 -7.40
C ALA A 4 23.14 5.86 -7.46
N ASN A 5 24.07 5.20 -6.77
CA ASN A 5 25.49 5.58 -6.86
C ASN A 5 26.05 5.21 -8.24
N ALA A 6 27.10 5.92 -8.69
CA ALA A 6 27.70 5.71 -10.02
C ALA A 6 28.21 4.26 -10.23
N ASP A 7 28.69 3.62 -9.16
CA ASP A 7 29.20 2.25 -9.18
C ASP A 7 28.14 1.21 -8.75
N SER A 8 26.86 1.58 -8.77
CA SER A 8 25.78 0.68 -8.34
C SER A 8 25.58 -0.49 -9.30
N THR A 9 25.28 -1.66 -8.74
CA THR A 9 25.07 -2.92 -9.47
C THR A 9 23.58 -3.28 -9.57
N TRP A 10 22.70 -2.27 -9.65
CA TRP A 10 21.25 -2.48 -9.72
C TRP A 10 20.83 -3.38 -10.88
N ILE A 11 21.58 -3.31 -11.99
CA ILE A 11 21.29 -4.12 -13.17
C ILE A 11 21.53 -5.62 -12.91
N ASP A 12 22.53 -5.98 -12.10
CA ASP A 12 22.88 -7.37 -11.79
C ASP A 12 21.79 -8.06 -10.95
N VAL A 13 20.92 -7.28 -10.31
CA VAL A 13 19.81 -7.83 -9.50
C VAL A 13 18.79 -8.55 -10.38
N PHE A 14 18.66 -8.18 -11.65
CA PHE A 14 17.74 -8.82 -12.58
C PHE A 14 18.15 -10.25 -12.97
N ASP A 15 19.41 -10.63 -12.77
CA ASP A 15 19.89 -12.00 -12.98
C ASP A 15 19.40 -12.98 -11.89
N LYS A 16 18.84 -12.45 -10.80
CA LYS A 16 18.29 -13.24 -9.70
C LYS A 16 16.77 -13.40 -9.84
N PRO A 17 16.21 -14.54 -9.40
CA PRO A 17 14.76 -14.68 -9.20
C PRO A 17 14.23 -13.57 -8.29
N ILE A 18 13.01 -13.08 -8.53
CA ILE A 18 12.40 -11.98 -7.74
C ILE A 18 12.46 -12.27 -6.24
N SER A 19 12.18 -13.50 -5.82
CA SER A 19 12.20 -13.88 -4.40
C SER A 19 13.58 -13.86 -3.77
N GLU A 20 14.66 -13.77 -4.54
CA GLU A 20 16.04 -13.66 -4.05
C GLU A 20 16.59 -12.22 -4.13
N ARG A 21 15.77 -11.27 -4.58
CA ARG A 21 16.10 -9.84 -4.64
C ARG A 21 15.78 -9.20 -3.30
N HIS A 22 16.62 -9.43 -2.30
CA HIS A 22 16.44 -8.83 -0.99
C HIS A 22 17.75 -8.59 -0.23
N GLY A 23 17.72 -7.70 0.76
CA GLY A 23 18.88 -7.40 1.60
C GLY A 23 18.70 -6.17 2.49
N PRO A 24 19.71 -5.77 3.27
CA PRO A 24 19.65 -4.50 3.99
C PRO A 24 19.48 -3.34 3.02
N ALA A 25 18.69 -2.33 3.42
CA ALA A 25 18.47 -1.14 2.59
C ALA A 25 19.80 -0.45 2.24
N PRO A 26 20.04 -0.15 0.95
CA PRO A 26 21.28 0.47 0.52
C PRO A 26 21.34 1.92 0.96
N SER A 27 22.57 2.45 1.09
CA SER A 27 22.83 3.79 1.62
C SER A 27 22.08 4.91 0.88
N GLU A 28 21.90 4.78 -0.43
CA GLU A 28 21.16 5.74 -1.25
C GLU A 28 19.67 5.76 -0.92
N ALA A 29 19.07 4.61 -0.61
CA ALA A 29 17.69 4.51 -0.16
C ALA A 29 17.53 5.13 1.23
N ILE A 30 18.42 4.77 2.17
CA ILE A 30 18.44 5.34 3.53
C ILE A 30 18.55 6.86 3.50
N ARG A 31 19.48 7.40 2.69
CA ARG A 31 19.65 8.84 2.49
C ARG A 31 18.39 9.48 1.93
N HIS A 32 17.79 8.89 0.90
CA HIS A 32 16.58 9.44 0.29
C HIS A 32 15.41 9.47 1.28
N ILE A 33 15.14 8.33 1.94
CA ILE A 33 14.05 8.20 2.92
C ILE A 33 14.24 9.18 4.08
N SER A 34 15.46 9.30 4.60
CA SER A 34 15.77 10.24 5.68
C SER A 34 15.49 11.69 5.29
N LEU A 35 15.72 12.07 4.03
CA LEU A 35 15.40 13.41 3.52
C LEU A 35 13.89 13.64 3.39
N VAL A 36 13.14 12.65 2.90
CA VAL A 36 11.68 12.73 2.77
C VAL A 36 11.00 12.78 4.14
N ASN A 37 11.55 12.05 5.11
CA ASN A 37 11.03 11.96 6.47
C ASN A 37 11.53 13.07 7.41
N ALA A 38 12.40 13.97 6.92
CA ALA A 38 12.98 15.03 7.74
C ALA A 38 11.89 15.90 8.40
N GLY A 39 11.87 15.89 9.73
CA GLY A 39 10.88 16.64 10.53
C GLY A 39 9.50 15.99 10.67
N ARG A 40 9.28 14.80 10.10
CA ARG A 40 8.01 14.04 10.22
C ARG A 40 8.12 12.83 11.14
N VAL A 41 9.26 12.14 11.12
CA VAL A 41 9.52 10.92 11.91
C VAL A 41 10.56 11.23 12.98
N GLN A 42 10.36 10.73 14.19
CA GLN A 42 11.36 10.81 15.25
C GLN A 42 12.36 9.66 15.12
N GLY A 43 13.66 9.96 15.28
CA GLY A 43 14.73 8.98 15.05
C GLY A 43 15.28 9.02 13.62
N GLY A 44 16.33 8.24 13.37
CA GLY A 44 16.96 8.12 12.06
C GLY A 44 16.59 6.80 11.40
N THR A 45 16.45 6.81 10.07
CA THR A 45 16.27 5.57 9.31
C THR A 45 17.59 4.81 9.25
N VAL A 46 17.59 3.54 9.66
CA VAL A 46 18.80 2.69 9.71
C VAL A 46 18.61 1.39 8.93
N PRO A 47 19.60 0.94 8.14
CA PRO A 47 19.48 -0.34 7.44
C PRO A 47 19.52 -1.50 8.43
N VAL A 48 18.74 -2.54 8.14
CA VAL A 48 18.65 -3.74 8.97
C VAL A 48 19.06 -4.95 8.15
N THR A 49 19.92 -5.79 8.70
CA THR A 49 20.15 -7.12 8.13
C THR A 49 19.05 -8.06 8.64
N PRO A 50 18.16 -8.56 7.78
CA PRO A 50 17.09 -9.45 8.21
C PRO A 50 17.68 -10.79 8.68
N ASP A 51 17.07 -11.40 9.69
CA ASP A 51 17.43 -12.77 10.07
C ASP A 51 16.91 -13.80 9.05
N ALA A 52 17.35 -15.05 9.20
CA ALA A 52 16.97 -16.12 8.29
C ALA A 52 15.46 -16.42 8.28
N ALA A 53 14.77 -16.18 9.40
CA ALA A 53 13.34 -16.44 9.51
C ALA A 53 12.53 -15.40 8.72
N LEU A 54 12.86 -14.11 8.88
CA LEU A 54 12.24 -13.03 8.11
C LEU A 54 12.53 -13.17 6.61
N VAL A 55 13.76 -13.52 6.24
CA VAL A 55 14.10 -13.81 4.83
C VAL A 55 13.23 -14.95 4.28
N ALA A 56 13.07 -16.05 5.03
CA ALA A 56 12.23 -17.16 4.60
C ALA A 56 10.76 -16.75 4.42
N LEU A 57 10.22 -15.89 5.29
CA LEU A 57 8.86 -15.37 5.18
C LEU A 57 8.69 -14.48 3.94
N VAL A 58 9.63 -13.58 3.66
CA VAL A 58 9.57 -12.71 2.46
C VAL A 58 9.69 -13.53 1.18
N ARG A 59 10.56 -14.54 1.15
CA ARG A 59 10.66 -15.50 0.03
C ARG A 59 9.34 -16.21 -0.19
N ALA A 60 8.76 -16.79 0.87
CA ALA A 60 7.48 -17.48 0.80
C ALA A 60 6.33 -16.56 0.35
N ALA A 61 6.31 -15.30 0.82
CA ALA A 61 5.32 -14.31 0.39
C ALA A 61 5.44 -14.01 -1.11
N MET A 62 6.66 -13.82 -1.62
CA MET A 62 6.91 -13.56 -3.04
C MET A 62 6.63 -14.78 -3.92
N ASP A 63 7.04 -15.97 -3.49
CA ASP A 63 6.85 -17.22 -4.23
C ASP A 63 5.37 -17.64 -4.29
N SER A 64 4.55 -17.22 -3.32
CA SER A 64 3.11 -17.49 -3.29
C SER A 64 2.26 -16.43 -4.01
N MET A 65 2.86 -15.37 -4.55
CA MET A 65 2.14 -14.38 -5.36
C MET A 65 1.58 -15.02 -6.64
N PRO A 66 0.36 -14.66 -7.07
CA PRO A 66 -0.18 -15.16 -8.33
C PRO A 66 0.77 -14.89 -9.52
N PRO A 67 0.98 -15.85 -10.44
CA PRO A 67 1.91 -15.68 -11.56
C PRO A 67 1.62 -14.45 -12.44
N ALA A 68 0.34 -14.10 -12.57
CA ALA A 68 -0.09 -12.91 -13.30
C ALA A 68 0.45 -11.60 -12.68
N VAL A 69 0.68 -11.56 -11.37
CA VAL A 69 1.26 -10.41 -10.65
C VAL A 69 2.77 -10.36 -10.88
N THR A 70 3.48 -11.47 -10.60
CA THR A 70 4.95 -11.50 -10.70
C THR A 70 5.45 -11.29 -12.13
N ALA A 71 4.69 -11.73 -13.13
CA ALA A 71 4.97 -11.47 -14.54
C ALA A 71 5.03 -9.97 -14.88
N ARG A 72 4.29 -9.11 -14.16
CA ARG A 72 4.24 -7.66 -14.41
C ARG A 72 5.38 -6.87 -13.76
N LEU A 73 6.17 -7.53 -12.92
CA LEU A 73 7.21 -6.94 -12.08
C LEU A 73 8.62 -7.36 -12.51
N ARG A 74 8.75 -8.41 -13.33
CA ARG A 74 10.04 -9.06 -13.66
C ARG A 74 11.15 -8.09 -14.05
N ASP A 75 10.82 -7.13 -14.91
CA ASP A 75 11.79 -6.26 -15.55
C ASP A 75 11.93 -4.89 -14.87
N THR A 76 11.16 -4.64 -13.80
CA THR A 76 11.15 -3.33 -13.13
C THR A 76 11.35 -3.41 -11.63
N PHE A 77 11.12 -4.57 -11.00
CA PHE A 77 11.22 -4.72 -9.55
C PHE A 77 12.63 -5.11 -9.10
N LEU A 78 13.29 -4.19 -8.41
CA LEU A 78 14.66 -4.35 -7.91
C LEU A 78 14.72 -5.18 -6.64
N GLY A 79 13.64 -5.28 -5.87
CA GLY A 79 13.59 -6.16 -4.69
C GLY A 79 13.02 -5.53 -3.43
N VAL A 80 13.08 -6.33 -2.37
CA VAL A 80 12.60 -6.01 -1.01
C VAL A 80 13.79 -5.80 -0.08
N TYR A 81 13.91 -4.62 0.50
CA TYR A 81 15.01 -4.26 1.36
C TYR A 81 14.53 -3.90 2.77
N PHE A 82 15.43 -3.93 3.76
CA PHE A 82 15.04 -3.82 5.17
C PHE A 82 15.74 -2.65 5.87
N ALA A 83 14.95 -1.91 6.64
CA ALA A 83 15.38 -0.82 7.50
C ALA A 83 14.48 -0.75 8.76
N ASN A 84 14.82 0.12 9.70
CA ASN A 84 13.93 0.57 10.78
C ASN A 84 13.85 2.10 10.75
N GLY A 85 12.77 2.64 11.31
CA GLY A 85 12.56 4.09 11.43
C GLY A 85 12.10 4.71 10.12
N LEU A 86 11.24 4.02 9.37
CA LEU A 86 10.59 4.56 8.16
C LEU A 86 9.40 5.47 8.50
N GLY A 87 8.81 5.36 9.69
CA GLY A 87 7.58 6.05 10.08
C GLY A 87 6.31 5.52 9.38
N SER A 88 6.43 4.35 8.75
CA SER A 88 5.39 3.57 8.08
C SER A 88 5.85 2.10 8.00
N SER A 89 4.99 1.15 7.60
CA SER A 89 5.40 -0.26 7.48
C SER A 89 6.33 -0.53 6.29
N ALA A 90 6.23 0.26 5.22
CA ALA A 90 7.12 0.18 4.07
C ALA A 90 7.06 1.46 3.23
N VAL A 91 8.05 1.60 2.34
CA VAL A 91 8.10 2.64 1.33
C VAL A 91 8.47 2.02 -0.01
N THR A 92 7.74 2.39 -1.07
CA THR A 92 8.11 2.12 -2.46
C THR A 92 8.58 3.38 -3.16
N ASP A 93 9.69 3.30 -3.89
CA ASP A 93 10.12 4.41 -4.75
C ASP A 93 10.91 3.93 -5.98
N ILE A 94 11.00 4.80 -6.97
CA ILE A 94 11.82 4.59 -8.16
C ILE A 94 13.30 4.78 -7.83
N VAL A 95 14.12 3.97 -8.47
CA VAL A 95 15.58 4.11 -8.49
C VAL A 95 15.98 4.58 -9.87
N VAL A 96 16.78 5.65 -9.91
CA VAL A 96 17.30 6.24 -11.15
C VAL A 96 18.83 6.30 -11.13
N SER A 97 19.45 6.22 -12.31
CA SER A 97 20.89 6.44 -12.45
C SER A 97 21.24 7.92 -12.15
N PRO A 98 22.53 8.26 -11.92
CA PRO A 98 22.96 9.65 -11.84
C PRO A 98 22.63 10.49 -13.08
N ARG A 99 22.30 9.85 -14.20
CA ARG A 99 21.86 10.48 -15.46
C ARG A 99 20.33 10.51 -15.62
N SER A 100 19.60 10.21 -14.55
CA SER A 100 18.13 10.16 -14.51
C SER A 100 17.51 9.07 -15.37
N GLU A 101 18.25 8.00 -15.68
CA GLU A 101 17.68 6.83 -16.36
C GLU A 101 16.94 5.98 -15.33
N PHE A 102 15.74 5.52 -15.66
CA PHE A 102 14.96 4.61 -14.80
C PHE A 102 15.67 3.25 -14.70
N LEU A 103 15.98 2.82 -13.48
CA LEU A 103 16.63 1.53 -13.21
C LEU A 103 15.64 0.49 -12.67
N GLY A 104 14.58 0.93 -12.00
CA GLY A 104 13.56 0.05 -11.45
C GLY A 104 12.91 0.64 -10.19
N LEU A 105 12.22 -0.20 -9.45
CA LEU A 105 11.49 0.12 -8.23
C LEU A 105 11.98 -0.71 -7.07
N MET A 106 12.09 -0.08 -5.92
CA MET A 106 12.51 -0.71 -4.68
C MET A 106 11.40 -0.61 -3.66
N VAL A 107 11.25 -1.67 -2.87
CA VAL A 107 10.47 -1.67 -1.64
C VAL A 107 11.42 -1.72 -0.46
N VAL A 108 11.23 -0.84 0.52
CA VAL A 108 11.93 -0.89 1.80
C VAL A 108 10.91 -1.13 2.89
N ILE A 109 11.01 -2.25 3.61
CA ILE A 109 10.15 -2.64 4.72
C ILE A 109 10.77 -2.18 6.04
N ASP A 110 9.92 -1.64 6.91
CA ASP A 110 10.25 -1.39 8.31
C ASP A 110 10.08 -2.70 9.11
N VAL A 111 11.17 -3.24 9.65
CA VAL A 111 11.12 -4.52 10.38
C VAL A 111 10.38 -4.37 11.70
N GLU A 112 10.50 -3.23 12.38
CA GLU A 112 9.74 -2.93 13.60
C GLU A 112 8.25 -2.76 13.28
N GLY A 113 7.92 -2.20 12.11
CA GLY A 113 6.54 -2.09 11.60
C GLY A 113 5.85 -3.44 11.31
N LEU A 114 6.57 -4.55 11.37
CA LEU A 114 6.04 -5.92 11.25
C LEU A 114 5.92 -6.67 12.59
N ALA A 115 6.38 -6.07 13.70
CA ALA A 115 6.44 -6.73 15.00
C ALA A 115 5.06 -6.80 15.69
N HIS A 116 4.19 -7.69 15.19
CA HIS A 116 2.85 -7.93 15.72
C HIS A 116 2.57 -9.43 15.89
N ASP A 117 1.58 -9.77 16.73
CA ASP A 117 1.22 -11.14 17.10
C ASP A 117 0.61 -11.98 15.94
N GLY A 118 0.41 -11.37 14.77
CA GLY A 118 -0.20 -12.02 13.61
C GLY A 118 -0.55 -11.03 12.50
N ALA A 119 -1.10 -11.55 11.41
CA ALA A 119 -1.52 -10.75 10.26
C ALA A 119 -2.74 -9.89 10.57
N ASN A 120 -3.73 -10.42 11.29
CA ASN A 120 -4.92 -9.67 11.69
C ASN A 120 -4.57 -8.58 12.72
N ALA A 121 -3.63 -8.85 13.63
CA ALA A 121 -3.13 -7.86 14.59
C ALA A 121 -2.43 -6.69 13.87
N TRP A 122 -1.54 -6.98 12.92
CA TRP A 122 -0.90 -5.97 12.08
C TRP A 122 -1.91 -5.18 11.24
N ALA A 123 -2.84 -5.85 10.58
CA ALA A 123 -3.87 -5.20 9.76
C ALA A 123 -4.75 -4.27 10.60
N SER A 124 -5.17 -4.73 11.79
CA SER A 124 -5.95 -3.94 12.74
C SER A 124 -5.19 -2.71 13.22
N TRP A 125 -3.89 -2.84 13.53
CA TRP A 125 -3.04 -1.72 13.91
C TRP A 125 -2.93 -0.68 12.78
N ARG A 126 -2.67 -1.12 11.54
CA ARG A 126 -2.56 -0.25 10.37
C ARG A 126 -3.86 0.51 10.11
N GLU A 127 -4.98 -0.18 10.16
CA GLU A 127 -6.29 0.38 9.83
C GLU A 127 -6.84 1.27 10.96
N ARG A 128 -6.42 1.02 12.21
CA ARG A 128 -6.70 1.88 13.37
C ARG A 128 -5.82 3.14 13.41
N SER A 129 -4.65 3.13 12.77
CA SER A 129 -3.65 4.19 12.93
C SER A 129 -4.18 5.62 12.74
N PRO A 130 -5.16 5.92 11.86
CA PRO A 130 -5.68 7.28 11.72
C PRO A 130 -6.44 7.82 12.93
N PHE A 131 -6.81 6.98 13.90
CA PHE A 131 -7.66 7.36 15.02
C PHE A 131 -6.87 7.52 16.32
N ASP A 132 -7.38 8.35 17.23
CA ASP A 132 -6.83 8.45 18.58
C ASP A 132 -7.01 7.15 19.38
N HIS A 133 -6.12 6.94 20.34
CA HIS A 133 -6.15 5.73 21.17
C HIS A 133 -7.13 5.92 22.32
N THR A 134 -8.22 5.16 22.29
CA THR A 134 -9.18 5.04 23.40
C THR A 134 -9.59 3.59 23.61
N THR A 135 -9.91 3.24 24.86
CA THR A 135 -10.48 1.93 25.24
C THR A 135 -11.97 1.82 24.90
N ALA A 136 -12.64 2.95 24.64
CA ALA A 136 -14.07 2.97 24.32
C ALA A 136 -14.38 2.50 22.89
N MET A 137 -13.40 2.54 21.98
CA MET A 137 -13.58 2.17 20.58
C MET A 137 -12.50 1.17 20.17
N ALA A 138 -12.88 0.07 19.55
CA ALA A 138 -11.99 -0.92 18.95
C ALA A 138 -12.28 -1.07 17.46
N LEU A 139 -11.22 -1.23 16.67
CA LEU A 139 -11.26 -1.52 15.24
C LEU A 139 -10.41 -2.75 15.01
N GLU A 140 -11.02 -3.79 14.48
CA GLU A 140 -10.39 -5.06 14.17
C GLU A 140 -10.54 -5.30 12.67
N MET A 141 -9.43 -5.59 12.00
CA MET A 141 -9.39 -5.94 10.59
C MET A 141 -8.90 -7.37 10.45
N GLN A 142 -9.68 -8.19 9.76
CA GLN A 142 -9.32 -9.57 9.46
C GLN A 142 -8.88 -9.65 8.00
N ILE A 143 -7.69 -10.20 7.74
CA ILE A 143 -7.16 -10.49 6.39
C ILE A 143 -6.83 -11.96 6.19
N THR A 144 -6.90 -12.78 7.24
CA THR A 144 -6.73 -14.23 7.18
C THR A 144 -7.61 -14.90 8.23
N ASN A 145 -7.87 -16.19 8.06
CA ASN A 145 -8.60 -16.98 9.06
C ASN A 145 -7.73 -17.18 10.30
N ASP A 146 -8.37 -17.35 11.47
CA ASP A 146 -7.67 -17.45 12.76
C ASP A 146 -6.68 -18.63 12.82
N ASP A 147 -7.01 -19.75 12.16
CA ASP A 147 -6.13 -20.93 12.07
C ASP A 147 -4.86 -20.70 11.24
N ASP A 148 -4.76 -19.56 10.54
CA ASP A 148 -3.69 -19.22 9.59
C ASP A 148 -3.18 -17.77 9.81
N ASP A 149 -3.31 -17.26 11.05
CA ASP A 149 -2.97 -15.88 11.44
C ASP A 149 -1.47 -15.65 11.69
N GLY A 150 -0.65 -16.05 10.72
CA GLY A 150 0.82 -15.88 10.77
C GLY A 150 1.32 -14.62 10.09
N LEU A 151 2.51 -14.15 10.51
CA LEU A 151 3.20 -12.98 9.94
C LEU A 151 3.39 -13.04 8.42
N LEU A 152 3.47 -14.24 7.83
CA LEU A 152 3.50 -14.44 6.38
C LEU A 152 2.38 -13.66 5.66
N HIS A 153 1.17 -13.66 6.20
CA HIS A 153 0.01 -13.02 5.58
C HIS A 153 0.02 -11.51 5.70
N ALA A 154 0.58 -10.96 6.78
CA ALA A 154 0.85 -9.53 6.90
C ALA A 154 1.88 -9.10 5.86
N ILE A 155 3.01 -9.81 5.76
CA ILE A 155 4.06 -9.54 4.77
C ILE A 155 3.48 -9.63 3.35
N GLN A 156 2.67 -10.65 3.07
CA GLN A 156 2.07 -10.81 1.74
C GLN A 156 1.14 -9.65 1.39
N PHE A 157 0.24 -9.24 2.30
CA PHE A 157 -0.64 -8.11 2.05
C PHE A 157 0.12 -6.78 1.92
N LEU A 158 1.12 -6.55 2.78
CA LEU A 158 2.01 -5.39 2.70
C LEU A 158 2.70 -5.34 1.33
N LEU A 159 3.33 -6.44 0.92
CA LEU A 159 4.00 -6.52 -0.37
C LEU A 159 3.03 -6.29 -1.53
N LEU A 160 1.81 -6.84 -1.48
CA LEU A 160 0.82 -6.56 -2.52
C LEU A 160 0.51 -5.07 -2.65
N HIS A 161 0.39 -4.35 -1.53
CA HIS A 161 0.20 -2.89 -1.54
C HIS A 161 1.40 -2.20 -2.21
N GLU A 162 2.61 -2.47 -1.76
CA GLU A 162 3.84 -1.87 -2.29
C GLU A 162 4.05 -2.19 -3.79
N LEU A 163 3.74 -3.42 -4.19
CA LEU A 163 3.77 -3.82 -5.60
C LEU A 163 2.70 -3.10 -6.42
N GLY A 164 1.58 -2.69 -5.82
CA GLY A 164 0.60 -1.81 -6.44
C GLY A 164 1.21 -0.45 -6.83
N HIS A 165 1.97 0.19 -5.93
CA HIS A 165 2.74 1.40 -6.26
C HIS A 165 3.70 1.13 -7.42
N ALA A 166 4.47 0.04 -7.33
CA ALA A 166 5.42 -0.36 -8.37
C ALA A 166 4.77 -0.60 -9.74
N LEU A 167 3.57 -1.16 -9.78
CA LEU A 167 2.83 -1.43 -11.02
C LEU A 167 2.23 -0.18 -11.65
N SER A 168 2.00 0.87 -10.88
CA SER A 168 1.46 2.14 -11.39
C SER A 168 2.54 3.07 -11.95
N ALA A 169 3.78 2.93 -11.48
CA ALA A 169 4.89 3.81 -11.81
C ALA A 169 5.15 3.90 -13.32
N GLY A 170 5.20 5.13 -13.87
CA GLY A 170 5.55 5.36 -15.27
C GLY A 170 4.51 4.82 -16.25
N ARG A 171 3.29 4.57 -15.78
CA ARG A 171 2.16 4.12 -16.60
C ARG A 171 1.04 5.15 -16.54
N SER A 172 0.29 5.28 -17.64
CA SER A 172 -0.86 6.19 -17.74
C SER A 172 -2.10 5.67 -16.97
N PHE A 173 -1.92 5.14 -15.77
CA PHE A 173 -3.02 4.73 -14.88
C PHE A 173 -3.47 5.89 -13.98
N LEU A 174 -2.49 6.66 -13.53
CA LEU A 174 -2.58 7.84 -12.69
C LEU A 174 -1.35 8.73 -12.96
N PRO A 175 -1.34 10.01 -12.55
CA PRO A 175 -0.15 10.85 -12.61
C PRO A 175 1.02 10.23 -11.83
N ASP A 176 2.25 10.47 -12.25
CA ASP A 176 3.42 10.01 -11.49
C ASP A 176 3.57 10.82 -10.19
N TRP A 177 3.72 10.15 -9.04
CA TRP A 177 3.81 10.82 -7.73
C TRP A 177 5.04 11.72 -7.60
N TRP A 178 6.08 11.49 -8.41
CA TRP A 178 7.31 12.31 -8.42
C TRP A 178 7.27 13.49 -9.40
N SER A 179 6.33 13.53 -10.34
CA SER A 179 6.27 14.58 -11.38
C SER A 179 5.06 15.51 -11.24
N GLY A 180 4.13 15.19 -10.34
CA GLY A 180 2.89 15.94 -10.16
C GLY A 180 1.98 15.82 -11.39
N LEU A 181 0.94 16.68 -11.43
CA LEU A 181 -0.06 16.65 -12.48
C LEU A 181 0.40 17.50 -13.69
N PRO A 182 0.66 16.91 -14.88
CA PRO A 182 1.14 17.65 -16.05
C PRO A 182 0.16 18.73 -16.50
N ASP A 183 0.66 19.86 -16.98
CA ASP A 183 -0.20 20.94 -17.48
C ASP A 183 -1.18 20.45 -18.56
N ARG A 184 -2.44 20.88 -18.45
CA ARG A 184 -3.56 20.56 -19.37
C ARG A 184 -4.04 19.10 -19.35
N SER A 185 -3.52 18.24 -18.47
CA SER A 185 -4.02 16.87 -18.32
C SER A 185 -5.49 16.82 -17.89
N SER A 186 -6.23 15.86 -18.42
CA SER A 186 -7.59 15.51 -18.02
C SER A 186 -7.57 14.22 -17.20
N ALA A 187 -8.60 14.00 -16.39
CA ALA A 187 -8.78 12.74 -15.69
C ALA A 187 -8.82 11.55 -16.66
N ASN A 188 -9.38 11.77 -17.86
CA ASN A 188 -9.51 10.75 -18.90
C ASN A 188 -8.20 10.41 -19.62
N ASP A 189 -7.12 11.15 -19.38
CA ASP A 189 -5.79 10.79 -19.89
C ASP A 189 -5.20 9.59 -19.12
N TYR A 190 -5.88 9.18 -18.05
CA TYR A 190 -5.48 8.12 -17.14
C TYR A 190 -6.54 7.01 -17.10
N SER A 191 -6.12 5.75 -17.10
CA SER A 191 -7.07 4.63 -17.17
C SER A 191 -7.66 4.20 -15.82
N PHE A 192 -7.04 4.57 -14.69
CA PHE A 192 -7.53 4.22 -13.34
C PHE A 192 -8.12 5.42 -12.61
N LEU A 193 -7.49 6.60 -12.71
CA LEU A 193 -7.95 7.82 -12.04
C LEU A 193 -9.47 8.08 -12.16
N PRO A 194 -10.11 8.03 -13.35
CA PRO A 194 -11.53 8.38 -13.50
C PRO A 194 -12.49 7.33 -12.91
N ILE A 195 -11.99 6.24 -12.30
CA ILE A 195 -12.84 5.25 -11.62
C ILE A 195 -13.37 5.79 -10.30
N SER A 196 -12.53 6.50 -9.53
CA SER A 196 -12.86 6.97 -8.18
C SER A 196 -12.56 8.45 -7.96
N TRP A 197 -11.78 9.06 -8.85
CA TRP A 197 -11.24 10.40 -8.71
C TRP A 197 -11.51 11.26 -9.94
N GLN A 198 -11.33 12.56 -9.79
CA GLN A 198 -11.41 13.57 -10.85
C GLN A 198 -10.37 14.66 -10.60
N ILE A 199 -10.12 15.46 -11.64
CA ILE A 199 -9.33 16.69 -11.52
C ILE A 199 -10.31 17.85 -11.48
N ASP A 200 -10.32 18.61 -10.38
CA ASP A 200 -11.21 19.77 -10.22
C ASP A 200 -10.72 21.00 -10.99
N GLU A 201 -11.53 22.06 -11.02
CA GLU A 201 -11.21 23.34 -11.68
C GLU A 201 -9.93 23.99 -11.12
N LYS A 202 -9.56 23.68 -9.87
CA LYS A 202 -8.33 24.14 -9.21
C LYS A 202 -7.16 23.19 -9.46
N ARG A 203 -7.28 22.25 -10.40
CA ARG A 203 -6.24 21.29 -10.80
C ARG A 203 -5.85 20.34 -9.67
N ARG A 204 -6.75 20.07 -8.74
CA ARG A 204 -6.53 19.13 -7.63
C ARG A 204 -7.18 17.79 -7.95
N ILE A 205 -6.51 16.71 -7.61
CA ILE A 205 -7.11 15.37 -7.66
C ILE A 205 -8.00 15.23 -6.43
N VAL A 206 -9.30 15.06 -6.66
CA VAL A 206 -10.33 14.94 -5.62
C VAL A 206 -11.22 13.73 -5.94
N PRO A 207 -11.89 13.12 -4.94
CA PRO A 207 -12.81 12.02 -5.22
C PRO A 207 -13.96 12.47 -6.14
N LEU A 208 -14.50 11.53 -6.89
CA LEU A 208 -15.77 11.73 -7.60
C LEU A 208 -16.93 11.98 -6.63
N PRO A 209 -18.00 12.66 -7.06
CA PRO A 209 -19.25 12.70 -6.30
C PRO A 209 -19.70 11.29 -5.89
N GLY A 210 -20.02 11.11 -4.60
CA GLY A 210 -20.36 9.80 -4.02
C GLY A 210 -19.18 9.01 -3.46
N ASN A 211 -17.94 9.37 -3.79
CA ASN A 211 -16.73 8.79 -3.17
C ASN A 211 -16.16 9.66 -2.04
N ASP A 212 -16.55 10.92 -1.91
CA ASP A 212 -16.12 11.76 -0.79
C ASP A 212 -17.00 11.56 0.45
N PHE A 213 -16.42 11.78 1.63
CA PHE A 213 -17.13 11.66 2.91
C PHE A 213 -16.52 12.55 4.00
N PRO A 214 -17.30 12.90 5.06
CA PRO A 214 -16.80 13.73 6.15
C PRO A 214 -15.50 13.18 6.76
N LEU A 215 -14.54 14.09 7.03
CA LEU A 215 -13.22 13.80 7.58
C LEU A 215 -12.28 12.98 6.66
N ARG A 216 -12.66 12.61 5.43
CA ARG A 216 -11.78 11.87 4.51
C ARG A 216 -10.45 12.59 4.28
N ALA A 217 -10.49 13.90 4.03
CA ALA A 217 -9.29 14.71 3.79
C ALA A 217 -8.38 14.86 5.04
N ASN A 218 -8.85 14.44 6.21
CA ASN A 218 -8.12 14.46 7.47
C ASN A 218 -7.58 13.07 7.86
N VAL A 219 -7.85 12.03 7.08
CA VAL A 219 -7.30 10.69 7.30
C VAL A 219 -5.80 10.73 7.03
N SER A 220 -5.00 10.34 8.03
CA SER A 220 -3.57 10.07 7.84
C SER A 220 -3.15 8.85 8.65
N HIS A 221 -2.37 7.97 8.01
CA HIS A 221 -1.82 6.77 8.64
C HIS A 221 -0.41 6.97 9.20
N TYR A 222 0.22 8.13 8.97
CA TYR A 222 1.59 8.40 9.40
C TYR A 222 1.68 8.79 10.89
N GLU A 223 2.75 8.37 11.56
CA GLU A 223 2.90 8.54 13.01
C GLU A 223 2.94 10.00 13.48
N GLY A 224 3.47 10.90 12.67
CA GLY A 224 3.60 12.33 13.00
C GLY A 224 2.33 13.16 12.80
N ASP A 225 1.26 12.59 12.25
CA ASP A 225 0.09 13.34 11.82
C ASP A 225 -1.02 13.40 12.88
N THR A 226 -1.89 14.39 12.76
CA THR A 226 -3.03 14.56 13.68
C THR A 226 -4.02 13.42 13.53
N ARG A 227 -4.28 12.71 14.63
CA ARG A 227 -5.25 11.61 14.66
C ARG A 227 -6.69 12.13 14.73
N LEU A 228 -7.59 11.40 14.07
CA LEU A 228 -9.03 11.62 14.11
C LEU A 228 -9.61 11.14 15.45
N PRO A 229 -10.65 11.80 15.99
CA PRO A 229 -11.32 11.28 17.18
C PRO A 229 -11.97 9.93 16.90
N ALA A 230 -11.65 8.90 17.69
CA ALA A 230 -12.15 7.54 17.49
C ALA A 230 -13.67 7.43 17.56
N GLY A 231 -14.37 8.39 18.20
CA GLY A 231 -15.83 8.46 18.19
C GLY A 231 -16.45 8.56 16.79
N TYR A 232 -15.70 9.04 15.79
CA TYR A 232 -16.17 9.11 14.40
C TYR A 232 -15.95 7.82 13.60
N MET A 233 -15.26 6.83 14.17
CA MET A 233 -14.85 5.61 13.46
C MET A 233 -16.03 4.88 12.81
N THR A 234 -17.12 4.65 13.55
CA THR A 234 -18.31 3.97 13.02
C THR A 234 -18.95 4.73 11.84
N ASP A 235 -19.04 6.05 11.93
CA ASP A 235 -19.67 6.88 10.89
C ASP A 235 -18.80 7.02 9.64
N ILE A 236 -17.47 7.15 9.84
CA ILE A 236 -16.49 7.09 8.75
C ILE A 236 -16.63 5.77 8.00
N TYR A 237 -16.69 4.64 8.70
CA TYR A 237 -16.80 3.33 8.05
C TYR A 237 -18.15 3.10 7.37
N ARG A 238 -19.24 3.59 7.94
CA ARG A 238 -20.55 3.59 7.25
C ARG A 238 -20.52 4.41 5.98
N ALA A 239 -19.77 5.51 5.95
CA ALA A 239 -19.59 6.31 4.74
C ALA A 239 -18.68 5.62 3.73
N LEU A 240 -17.52 5.10 4.18
CA LEU A 240 -16.57 4.34 3.35
C LEU A 240 -17.25 3.19 2.60
N LYS A 241 -18.18 2.48 3.27
CA LYS A 241 -18.98 1.39 2.67
C LYS A 241 -19.80 1.77 1.44
N ARG A 242 -20.08 3.07 1.24
CA ARG A 242 -20.84 3.60 0.10
C ARG A 242 -19.95 4.09 -1.04
N THR A 243 -18.64 4.12 -0.83
CA THR A 243 -17.66 4.56 -1.83
C THR A 243 -17.10 3.38 -2.61
N SER A 244 -16.25 3.64 -3.59
CA SER A 244 -15.46 2.63 -4.31
C SER A 244 -14.11 2.33 -3.63
N PHE A 245 -13.81 2.90 -2.46
CA PHE A 245 -12.57 2.69 -1.71
C PHE A 245 -12.67 1.44 -0.82
N PRO A 246 -11.80 0.42 -0.99
CA PRO A 246 -11.88 -0.81 -0.20
C PRO A 246 -11.52 -0.64 1.27
N THR A 247 -10.56 0.22 1.60
CA THR A 247 -10.12 0.48 2.98
C THR A 247 -10.07 1.98 3.26
N LEU A 248 -9.93 2.39 4.51
CA LEU A 248 -9.77 3.80 4.83
C LEU A 248 -8.47 4.34 4.23
N TYR A 249 -7.42 3.51 4.15
CA TYR A 249 -6.15 3.90 3.55
C TYR A 249 -6.27 4.24 2.07
N SER A 250 -7.04 3.45 1.32
CA SER A 250 -7.33 3.71 -0.10
C SER A 250 -8.05 5.04 -0.37
N ALA A 251 -8.71 5.63 0.64
CA ALA A 251 -9.44 6.90 0.49
C ALA A 251 -8.54 8.14 0.66
N SER A 252 -7.27 7.96 1.02
CA SER A 252 -6.34 9.05 1.33
C SER A 252 -5.85 9.81 0.08
N SER A 253 -5.48 9.07 -0.98
CA SER A 253 -5.02 9.64 -2.25
C SER A 253 -5.27 8.68 -3.42
N VAL A 254 -5.16 9.16 -4.67
CA VAL A 254 -5.29 8.32 -5.87
C VAL A 254 -4.21 7.23 -5.98
N HIS A 255 -3.01 7.50 -5.44
CA HIS A 255 -1.90 6.54 -5.46
C HIS A 255 -2.18 5.40 -4.48
N GLU A 256 -2.57 5.75 -3.25
CA GLU A 256 -2.95 4.77 -2.23
C GLU A 256 -4.21 4.02 -2.62
N ASP A 257 -5.14 4.68 -3.32
CA ASP A 257 -6.31 3.99 -3.87
C ASP A 257 -5.91 2.89 -4.85
N PHE A 258 -5.01 3.17 -5.80
CA PHE A 258 -4.55 2.16 -6.74
C PHE A 258 -3.87 1.01 -6.01
N ALA A 259 -2.89 1.31 -5.16
CA ALA A 259 -2.07 0.32 -4.48
C ALA A 259 -2.89 -0.61 -3.58
N GLU A 260 -3.73 -0.01 -2.73
CA GLU A 260 -4.57 -0.75 -1.81
C GLU A 260 -5.71 -1.49 -2.54
N SER A 261 -6.31 -0.88 -3.58
CA SER A 261 -7.30 -1.57 -4.41
C SER A 261 -6.71 -2.78 -5.13
N PHE A 262 -5.47 -2.66 -5.63
CA PHE A 262 -4.74 -3.77 -6.22
C PHE A 262 -4.51 -4.87 -5.18
N ALA A 263 -4.02 -4.51 -3.99
CA ALA A 263 -3.75 -5.46 -2.92
C ALA A 263 -5.01 -6.22 -2.50
N CYS A 264 -6.11 -5.50 -2.26
CA CYS A 264 -7.38 -6.10 -1.90
C CYS A 264 -7.93 -7.01 -3.01
N TYR A 265 -7.84 -6.60 -4.28
CA TYR A 265 -8.28 -7.41 -5.41
C TYR A 265 -7.49 -8.73 -5.49
N VAL A 266 -6.16 -8.66 -5.47
CA VAL A 266 -5.32 -9.87 -5.56
C VAL A 266 -5.56 -10.78 -4.36
N HIS A 267 -5.53 -10.22 -3.15
CA HIS A 267 -5.74 -10.93 -1.89
C HIS A 267 -7.09 -11.68 -1.87
N MET A 268 -8.17 -11.02 -2.27
CA MET A 268 -9.50 -11.60 -2.17
C MET A 268 -9.93 -12.41 -3.39
N GLN A 269 -9.62 -11.94 -4.61
CA GLN A 269 -10.11 -12.56 -5.84
C GLN A 269 -9.17 -13.62 -6.39
N LEU A 270 -7.85 -13.41 -6.30
CA LEU A 270 -6.87 -14.36 -6.85
C LEU A 270 -6.31 -15.32 -5.82
N MET A 271 -6.20 -14.88 -4.56
CA MET A 271 -5.69 -15.71 -3.46
C MET A 271 -6.81 -16.24 -2.55
N HIS A 272 -8.07 -15.84 -2.79
CA HIS A 272 -9.25 -16.31 -2.06
C HIS A 272 -9.19 -16.12 -0.54
N LYS A 273 -8.51 -15.07 -0.07
CA LYS A 273 -8.40 -14.76 1.35
C LYS A 273 -9.53 -13.84 1.84
N PRO A 274 -9.95 -13.96 3.11
CA PRO A 274 -11.01 -13.12 3.66
C PRO A 274 -10.51 -11.69 3.85
N MET A 275 -11.47 -10.76 3.92
CA MET A 275 -11.22 -9.39 4.35
C MET A 275 -12.46 -8.80 5.02
N SER A 276 -12.34 -8.39 6.28
CA SER A 276 -13.45 -7.79 7.02
C SER A 276 -12.98 -6.74 8.02
N VAL A 277 -13.90 -5.87 8.43
CA VAL A 277 -13.70 -4.91 9.52
C VAL A 277 -14.82 -5.04 10.54
N CYS A 278 -14.44 -5.11 11.81
CA CYS A 278 -15.31 -5.06 12.97
C CYS A 278 -15.01 -3.80 13.79
N ILE A 279 -16.06 -3.09 14.20
CA ILE A 279 -15.95 -1.95 15.13
C ILE A 279 -16.79 -2.25 16.35
N ARG A 280 -16.17 -2.09 17.53
CA ARG A 280 -16.83 -2.22 18.83
C ARG A 280 -16.80 -0.89 19.58
N GLN A 281 -17.91 -0.56 20.24
CA GLN A 281 -18.03 0.59 21.12
C GLN A 281 -18.37 0.09 22.52
N HIS A 282 -17.50 0.36 23.50
CA HIS A 282 -17.58 -0.17 24.87
C HIS A 282 -17.76 -1.70 24.91
N GLY A 283 -17.09 -2.42 24.02
CA GLY A 283 -17.16 -3.88 23.87
C GLY A 283 -18.30 -4.39 22.97
N GLU A 284 -19.34 -3.59 22.76
CA GLU A 284 -20.50 -3.94 21.93
C GLU A 284 -20.20 -3.80 20.44
N LEU A 285 -20.57 -4.79 19.63
CA LEU A 285 -20.39 -4.75 18.19
C LEU A 285 -21.35 -3.72 17.56
N VAL A 286 -20.81 -2.66 16.96
CA VAL A 286 -21.61 -1.58 16.34
C VAL A 286 -21.52 -1.55 14.81
N LEU A 287 -20.50 -2.20 14.25
CA LEU A 287 -20.37 -2.44 12.82
C LEU A 287 -19.62 -3.74 12.56
N HIS A 288 -20.13 -4.55 11.66
CA HIS A 288 -19.37 -5.58 10.98
C HIS A 288 -19.51 -5.37 9.47
N TRP A 289 -18.39 -5.40 8.76
CA TRP A 289 -18.33 -5.25 7.32
C TRP A 289 -17.43 -6.31 6.72
N GLN A 290 -18.05 -7.34 6.14
CA GLN A 290 -17.39 -8.23 5.21
C GLN A 290 -17.22 -7.53 3.86
N MET A 291 -15.99 -7.43 3.37
CA MET A 291 -15.76 -6.88 2.03
C MET A 291 -16.16 -7.88 0.97
N ASP A 292 -16.72 -7.40 -0.14
CA ASP A 292 -17.10 -8.22 -1.29
C ASP A 292 -16.74 -7.52 -2.61
N TRP A 293 -15.66 -7.98 -3.24
CA TRP A 293 -15.19 -7.50 -4.55
C TRP A 293 -16.10 -7.89 -5.72
N ARG A 294 -17.17 -8.67 -5.47
CA ARG A 294 -18.21 -8.93 -6.46
C ARG A 294 -19.28 -7.85 -6.51
N SER A 295 -19.35 -7.00 -5.48
CA SER A 295 -20.32 -5.91 -5.40
C SER A 295 -20.12 -4.84 -6.48
N GLU A 296 -21.21 -4.16 -6.85
CA GLU A 296 -21.24 -3.17 -7.94
C GLU A 296 -20.27 -2.00 -7.71
N ARG A 297 -20.07 -1.58 -6.45
CA ARG A 297 -19.15 -0.49 -6.07
C ARG A 297 -17.70 -0.72 -6.51
N TYR A 298 -17.30 -1.97 -6.75
CA TYR A 298 -15.95 -2.30 -7.21
C TYR A 298 -15.90 -2.75 -8.67
N ALA A 299 -17.03 -2.79 -9.39
CA ALA A 299 -17.11 -3.38 -10.73
C ALA A 299 -16.09 -2.75 -11.71
N ALA A 300 -15.95 -1.43 -11.69
CA ALA A 300 -14.99 -0.73 -12.55
C ALA A 300 -13.53 -1.04 -12.20
N LYS A 301 -13.18 -1.08 -10.90
CA LYS A 301 -11.82 -1.45 -10.44
C LYS A 301 -11.51 -2.93 -10.74
N ARG A 302 -12.48 -3.80 -10.51
CA ARG A 302 -12.37 -5.23 -10.83
C ARG A 302 -12.08 -5.43 -12.31
N ALA A 303 -12.88 -4.82 -13.19
CA ALA A 303 -12.67 -4.89 -14.63
C ALA A 303 -11.32 -4.29 -15.06
N PHE A 304 -10.85 -3.25 -14.38
CA PHE A 304 -9.52 -2.69 -14.61
C PHE A 304 -8.41 -3.71 -14.26
N PHE A 305 -8.44 -4.32 -13.08
CA PHE A 305 -7.42 -5.27 -12.66
C PHE A 305 -7.45 -6.58 -13.43
N GLU A 306 -8.63 -7.05 -13.84
CA GLU A 306 -8.78 -8.20 -14.75
C GLU A 306 -8.02 -7.97 -16.06
N ARG A 307 -8.21 -6.79 -16.67
CA ARG A 307 -7.45 -6.39 -17.88
C ARG A 307 -5.96 -6.22 -17.61
N LEU A 308 -5.60 -5.58 -16.49
CA LEU A 308 -4.19 -5.36 -16.12
C LEU A 308 -3.45 -6.68 -15.96
N LEU A 309 -4.07 -7.67 -15.33
CA LEU A 309 -3.45 -8.96 -15.01
C LEU A 309 -3.68 -10.02 -16.09
N GLY A 310 -4.57 -9.77 -17.05
CA GLY A 310 -4.90 -10.74 -18.10
C GLY A 310 -5.64 -11.96 -17.56
N VAL A 311 -6.38 -11.79 -16.47
CA VAL A 311 -7.23 -12.84 -15.88
C VAL A 311 -8.65 -12.60 -16.41
N ALA A 312 -9.25 -13.61 -17.04
CA ALA A 312 -10.61 -13.51 -17.57
C ALA A 312 -11.62 -13.38 -16.41
N ALA A 313 -12.67 -12.57 -16.63
CA ALA A 313 -13.80 -12.41 -15.72
C ALA A 313 -14.67 -13.67 -15.64
#